data_AF-A0A0L6HW22-F1
#
_entry.id   AF-A0A0L6HW22-F1
#
_cell.length_a   1.000
_cell.length_b   1.000
_cell.length_c   1.000
_cell.angle_alpha   90.00
_cell.angle_beta   90.00
_cell.angle_gamma   90.00
#
_symmetry.space_group_name_H-M   'P 1'
#
loop_
_entity.id
_entity.type
_entity.pdbx_description
1 polymer ?
#
loop_
_entity_poly.entity_id
_entity_poly.type
_entity_poly.pdbx_seq_one_letter_code
_entity_poly.pdbx_strand_id
1 'polypeptide(L)'
;MMADLRAARCEQLLSPVTALTVAVVSCNERIPQSFADVVSAAEDVLAIADLGSLGVDSEDYVAWASGAPQTLADMIEAAQAKDTTRIWEAFSHPQFGLHRLGSACSGLPGWVMPEGSEFA
;
A
#
# COMPACT_ATOMS: atom_id res chain seq x y z
N MET A 1 -9.63 -7.81 -26.21
CA MET A 1 -8.37 -8.04 -25.49
C MET A 1 -8.61 -7.57 -24.07
N MET A 2 -8.85 -8.48 -23.12
CA MET A 2 -9.03 -8.08 -21.71
C MET A 2 -7.70 -7.49 -21.26
N ALA A 3 -7.67 -6.20 -20.94
CA ALA A 3 -6.51 -5.59 -20.32
C ALA A 3 -6.20 -6.34 -19.03
N ASP A 4 -4.93 -6.59 -18.74
CA ASP A 4 -4.52 -7.20 -17.48
C ASP A 4 -4.90 -6.24 -16.33
N LEU A 5 -6.00 -6.55 -15.66
CA LEU A 5 -6.56 -5.69 -14.61
C LEU A 5 -5.60 -5.60 -13.41
N ARG A 6 -4.84 -6.66 -13.12
CA ARG A 6 -3.80 -6.65 -12.09
C ARG A 6 -2.74 -5.62 -12.45
N ALA A 7 -2.24 -5.67 -13.68
CA ALA A 7 -1.22 -4.73 -14.15
C ALA A 7 -1.70 -3.28 -14.03
N ALA A 8 -2.92 -2.99 -14.48
CA ALA A 8 -3.50 -1.65 -14.40
C ALA A 8 -3.65 -1.14 -12.95
N ARG A 9 -4.04 -2.02 -12.01
CA ARG A 9 -4.17 -1.66 -10.58
C ARG A 9 -2.82 -1.41 -9.93
N CYS A 10 -1.86 -2.31 -10.17
CA CYS A 10 -0.51 -2.17 -9.66
C CYS A 10 0.18 -0.91 -10.22
N GLU A 11 -0.05 -0.55 -11.48
CA GLU A 11 0.44 0.71 -12.05
C GLU A 11 -0.15 1.93 -11.31
N GLN A 12 -1.46 1.95 -11.08
CA GLN A 12 -2.13 3.03 -10.32
C GLN A 12 -1.63 3.14 -8.88
N LEU A 13 -1.23 2.02 -8.27
CA LEU A 13 -0.77 1.96 -6.88
C LEU A 13 0.67 2.48 -6.68
N LEU A 14 1.50 2.55 -7.72
CA LEU A 14 2.92 2.89 -7.58
C LEU A 14 3.15 4.23 -6.85
N SER A 15 2.53 5.30 -7.35
CA SER A 15 2.70 6.64 -6.78
C SER A 15 2.18 6.74 -5.35
N PRO A 16 0.91 6.36 -5.04
CA PRO A 16 0.39 6.52 -3.69
C PRO A 16 1.09 5.60 -2.67
N VAL A 17 1.49 4.38 -3.05
CA VAL A 17 2.27 3.48 -2.17
C VAL A 17 3.65 4.06 -1.86
N THR A 18 4.32 4.67 -2.85
CA THR A 18 5.61 5.33 -2.64
C THR A 18 5.46 6.53 -1.72
N ALA A 19 4.46 7.38 -1.95
CA ALA A 19 4.15 8.53 -1.10
C ALA A 19 3.83 8.10 0.34
N LEU A 20 3.01 7.05 0.50
CA LEU A 20 2.65 6.49 1.80
C LEU A 20 3.87 5.98 2.56
N THR A 21 4.77 5.27 1.88
CA THR A 21 6.01 4.76 2.47
C THR A 21 6.89 5.90 3.00
N VAL A 22 7.07 6.97 2.21
CA VAL A 22 7.82 8.16 2.64
C VAL A 22 7.15 8.81 3.86
N ALA A 23 5.83 9.01 3.80
CA ALA A 23 5.09 9.66 4.87
C ALA A 23 5.17 8.89 6.21
N VAL A 24 5.02 7.55 6.16
CA VAL A 24 5.14 6.69 7.35
C VAL A 24 6.55 6.74 7.95
N VAL A 25 7.59 6.72 7.11
CA VAL A 25 8.98 6.88 7.60
C VAL A 25 9.17 8.26 8.25
N SER A 26 8.63 9.33 7.65
CA SER A 26 8.69 10.68 8.22
C SER A 26 7.90 10.86 9.52
N CYS A 27 6.82 10.09 9.74
CA CYS A 27 6.11 10.06 11.03
C CYS A 27 7.03 9.61 12.17
N ASN A 28 7.96 8.67 11.90
CA ASN A 28 8.91 8.21 12.90
C ASN A 28 9.91 9.30 13.31
N GLU A 29 10.17 10.26 12.42
CA GLU A 29 11.01 11.44 12.69
C GLU A 29 10.22 12.58 13.38
N ARG A 30 8.95 12.36 13.73
CA ARG A 30 8.04 13.30 14.42
C ARG A 30 7.82 14.62 13.65
N ILE A 31 7.90 14.59 12.32
CA ILE A 31 7.59 15.74 11.47
C ILE A 31 6.07 15.97 11.48
N PRO A 32 5.52 17.10 11.97
CA PRO A 32 4.08 17.24 12.16
C PRO A 32 3.23 17.13 10.88
N GLN A 33 3.79 17.54 9.74
CA GLN A 33 3.14 17.47 8.43
C GLN A 33 2.94 16.02 7.95
N SER A 34 3.79 15.09 8.39
CA SER A 34 3.78 13.70 7.92
C SER A 34 2.47 12.97 8.21
N PHE A 35 1.74 13.32 9.28
CA PHE A 35 0.44 12.70 9.56
C PHE A 35 -0.61 13.04 8.51
N ALA A 36 -0.64 14.28 8.02
CA ALA A 36 -1.54 14.68 6.95
C ALA A 36 -1.15 13.99 5.63
N ASP A 37 0.15 13.83 5.39
CA ASP A 37 0.67 13.15 4.21
C ASP A 37 0.33 11.64 4.25
N VAL A 38 0.36 11.00 5.43
CA VAL A 38 -0.10 9.62 5.61
C VAL A 38 -1.59 9.49 5.29
N VAL A 39 -2.43 10.40 5.81
CA VAL A 39 -3.88 10.39 5.53
C VAL A 39 -4.12 10.48 4.02
N SER A 40 -3.54 11.48 3.35
CA SER A 40 -3.75 11.69 1.92
C SER A 40 -3.28 10.49 1.10
N ALA A 41 -2.08 9.96 1.36
CA ALA A 41 -1.57 8.84 0.59
C ALA A 41 -2.33 7.53 0.87
N ALA A 42 -2.76 7.30 2.12
CA ALA A 42 -3.57 6.14 2.46
C ALA A 42 -4.96 6.18 1.83
N GLU A 43 -5.59 7.36 1.72
CA GLU A 43 -6.86 7.57 1.00
C GLU A 43 -6.72 7.22 -0.48
N ASP A 44 -5.62 7.63 -1.13
CA ASP A 44 -5.36 7.29 -2.54
C ASP A 44 -5.17 5.78 -2.74
N VAL A 45 -4.45 5.10 -1.85
CA VAL A 45 -4.32 3.62 -1.90
C VAL A 45 -5.67 2.96 -1.63
N LEU A 46 -6.44 3.46 -0.66
CA LEU A 46 -7.76 2.93 -0.28
C LEU A 46 -8.73 3.00 -1.46
N ALA A 47 -8.76 4.13 -2.17
CA ALA A 47 -9.62 4.31 -3.34
C ALA A 47 -9.37 3.25 -4.43
N ILE A 48 -8.13 2.76 -4.56
CA ILE A 48 -7.80 1.68 -5.50
C ILE A 48 -8.14 0.30 -4.90
N ALA A 49 -7.89 0.10 -3.61
CA ALA A 49 -8.21 -1.14 -2.90
C ALA A 49 -9.73 -1.42 -2.86
N ASP A 50 -10.55 -0.38 -2.73
CA ASP A 50 -12.02 -0.46 -2.72
C ASP A 50 -12.63 -0.91 -4.05
N LEU A 51 -11.85 -0.84 -5.14
CA LEU A 51 -12.25 -1.43 -6.42
C LEU A 51 -12.28 -2.96 -6.36
N GLY A 52 -11.69 -3.53 -5.31
CA GLY A 52 -11.66 -4.95 -5.02
C GLY A 52 -10.83 -5.74 -6.03
N SER A 53 -11.04 -7.06 -6.02
CA SER A 53 -10.30 -8.02 -6.84
C SER A 53 -11.15 -8.69 -7.92
N LEU A 54 -12.37 -8.21 -8.15
CA LEU A 54 -13.26 -8.79 -9.17
C LEU A 54 -12.60 -8.68 -10.56
N GLY A 55 -12.35 -9.82 -11.20
CA GLY A 55 -11.71 -9.89 -12.51
C GLY A 55 -10.18 -9.84 -12.48
N VAL A 56 -9.56 -9.98 -11.30
CA VAL A 56 -8.10 -10.12 -11.15
C VAL A 56 -7.73 -11.58 -10.88
N ASP A 57 -7.01 -12.19 -11.81
CA ASP A 57 -6.55 -13.59 -11.73
C ASP A 57 -5.19 -13.71 -11.00
N SER A 58 -5.11 -13.17 -9.78
CA SER A 58 -3.92 -13.28 -8.91
C SER A 58 -4.34 -13.53 -7.47
N GLU A 59 -3.97 -14.68 -6.94
CA GLU A 59 -4.30 -15.08 -5.56
C GLU A 59 -3.73 -14.09 -4.54
N ASP A 60 -2.51 -13.60 -4.74
CA ASP A 60 -1.88 -12.63 -3.85
C ASP A 60 -2.60 -11.27 -3.86
N TYR A 61 -3.01 -10.80 -5.05
CA TYR A 61 -3.80 -9.57 -5.15
C TYR A 61 -5.17 -9.73 -4.50
N VAL A 62 -5.86 -10.84 -4.77
CA VAL A 62 -7.16 -11.15 -4.16
C VAL A 62 -7.06 -11.18 -2.64
N ALA A 63 -6.03 -11.84 -2.11
CA ALA A 63 -5.84 -11.95 -0.68
C ALA A 63 -5.47 -10.61 -0.03
N TRP A 64 -4.62 -9.80 -0.65
CA TRP A 64 -4.34 -8.44 -0.20
C TRP A 64 -5.62 -7.58 -0.18
N ALA A 65 -6.34 -7.55 -1.31
CA ALA A 65 -7.55 -6.74 -1.48
C ALA A 65 -8.69 -7.12 -0.50
N SER A 66 -8.70 -8.35 0.01
CA SER A 66 -9.72 -8.81 0.97
C SER A 66 -9.68 -8.10 2.33
N GLY A 67 -8.52 -7.57 2.74
CA GLY A 67 -8.34 -6.89 4.03
C GLY A 67 -7.67 -5.53 3.95
N ALA A 68 -7.07 -5.18 2.81
CA ALA A 68 -6.41 -3.89 2.63
C ALA A 68 -7.31 -2.67 2.91
N PRO A 69 -8.59 -2.61 2.49
CA PRO A 69 -9.43 -1.46 2.80
C PRO A 69 -9.56 -1.16 4.29
N GLN A 70 -9.82 -2.19 5.10
CA GLN A 70 -9.93 -2.01 6.56
C GLN A 70 -8.58 -1.61 7.16
N THR A 71 -7.48 -2.24 6.74
CA THR A 71 -6.13 -1.89 7.25
C THR A 71 -5.75 -0.44 6.90
N LEU A 72 -6.12 0.05 5.72
CA LEU A 72 -5.89 1.45 5.31
C LEU A 72 -6.79 2.42 6.08
N ALA A 73 -8.05 2.07 6.31
CA ALA A 73 -8.94 2.85 7.17
C ALA A 73 -8.39 2.97 8.60
N ASP A 74 -7.92 1.86 9.18
CA ASP A 74 -7.30 1.86 10.52
C ASP A 74 -6.04 2.74 10.57
N MET A 75 -5.26 2.77 9.48
CA MET A 75 -4.08 3.64 9.35
C MET A 75 -4.46 5.12 9.27
N ILE A 76 -5.52 5.46 8.52
CA ILE A 76 -6.04 6.83 8.43
C ILE A 76 -6.51 7.30 9.81
N GLU A 77 -7.26 6.47 10.55
CA GLU A 77 -7.68 6.77 11.92
C GLU A 77 -6.47 6.99 12.84
N ALA A 78 -5.45 6.13 12.75
CA ALA A 78 -4.23 6.26 13.53
C ALA A 78 -3.46 7.56 13.22
N ALA A 79 -3.39 7.94 11.94
CA ALA A 79 -2.74 9.17 11.50
C ALA A 79 -3.49 10.43 12.00
N GLN A 80 -4.82 10.41 11.95
CA GLN A 80 -5.67 11.47 12.52
C GLN A 80 -5.48 11.60 14.04
N ALA A 81 -5.31 10.47 14.74
CA ALA A 81 -5.00 10.43 16.17
C ALA A 81 -3.52 10.72 16.50
N LYS A 82 -2.65 10.88 15.49
CA LYS A 82 -1.19 11.02 15.62
C LYS A 82 -0.53 9.86 16.36
N ASP A 83 -1.07 8.66 16.21
CA ASP A 83 -0.58 7.43 16.82
C ASP A 83 0.42 6.74 15.88
N THR A 84 1.70 7.08 16.03
CA THR A 84 2.78 6.54 15.19
C THR A 84 2.91 5.02 15.30
N THR A 85 2.56 4.44 16.46
CA THR A 85 2.64 2.99 16.68
C THR A 85 1.58 2.29 15.84
N ARG A 86 0.33 2.74 15.92
CA ARG A 86 -0.77 2.16 15.14
C ARG A 86 -0.60 2.37 13.63
N ILE A 87 -0.04 3.51 13.21
CA ILE A 87 0.32 3.74 11.79
C ILE A 87 1.30 2.66 11.32
N TRP A 88 2.37 2.42 12.10
CA TRP A 88 3.38 1.43 11.75
C TRP A 88 2.84 -0.01 11.76
N GLU A 89 2.01 -0.36 12.73
CA GLU A 89 1.35 -1.67 12.81
C GLU A 89 0.47 -1.95 11.58
N ALA A 90 -0.35 -0.98 11.16
CA ALA A 90 -1.16 -1.10 9.95
C ALA A 90 -0.29 -1.20 8.69
N PHE A 91 0.75 -0.37 8.59
CA PHE A 91 1.66 -0.33 7.44
C PHE A 91 2.41 -1.64 7.25
N SER A 92 2.91 -2.20 8.34
CA SER A 92 3.68 -3.44 8.38
C SER A 92 2.82 -4.69 8.48
N HIS A 93 1.49 -4.57 8.40
CA HIS A 93 0.58 -5.71 8.55
C HIS A 93 0.93 -6.83 7.54
N PRO A 94 1.22 -8.06 8.00
CA PRO A 94 1.85 -9.08 7.16
C PRO A 94 0.97 -9.58 6.01
N GLN A 95 -0.36 -9.46 6.16
CA GLN A 95 -1.31 -9.98 5.18
C GLN A 95 -1.98 -8.91 4.33
N PHE A 96 -2.05 -7.67 4.82
CA PHE A 96 -2.90 -6.62 4.25
C PHE A 96 -2.18 -5.27 4.10
N GLY A 97 -0.98 -5.16 4.68
CA GLY A 97 -0.09 -4.02 4.49
C GLY A 97 0.66 -4.10 3.15
N LEU A 98 1.59 -3.17 2.96
CA LEU A 98 2.25 -2.96 1.68
C LEU A 98 3.24 -4.09 1.31
N HIS A 99 3.66 -4.90 2.27
CA HIS A 99 4.54 -6.05 2.01
C HIS A 99 3.89 -7.06 1.05
N ARG A 100 2.65 -7.47 1.33
CA ARG A 100 1.92 -8.42 0.45
C ARG A 100 1.60 -7.80 -0.90
N LEU A 101 1.40 -6.48 -0.95
CA LEU A 101 1.19 -5.77 -2.19
C LEU A 101 2.39 -5.89 -3.14
N GLY A 102 3.61 -5.82 -2.60
CA GLY A 102 4.84 -6.07 -3.37
C GLY A 102 4.84 -7.45 -4.02
N SER A 103 4.42 -8.50 -3.30
CA SER A 103 4.25 -9.84 -3.86
C SER A 103 3.17 -9.89 -4.95
N ALA A 104 2.00 -9.28 -4.69
CA ALA A 104 0.88 -9.22 -5.62
C ALA A 104 1.23 -8.54 -6.96
N CYS A 105 2.07 -7.50 -6.90
CA CYS A 105 2.49 -6.72 -8.05
C CYS A 105 3.85 -7.16 -8.63
N SER A 106 4.46 -8.22 -8.10
CA SER A 106 5.76 -8.70 -8.54
C SER A 106 5.78 -9.03 -10.05
N GLY A 107 6.91 -8.71 -10.69
CA GLY A 107 7.14 -8.88 -12.13
C GLY A 107 6.51 -7.80 -13.02
N LEU A 108 5.81 -6.82 -12.45
CA LEU A 108 5.26 -5.69 -13.19
C LEU A 108 6.23 -4.50 -13.24
N PRO A 109 6.16 -3.64 -14.28
CA PRO A 109 6.94 -2.41 -14.33
C PRO A 109 6.75 -1.56 -13.06
N GLY A 110 7.84 -1.04 -12.50
CA GLY A 110 7.84 -0.26 -11.26
C GLY A 110 7.79 -1.09 -9.96
N TRP A 111 7.46 -2.38 -10.05
CA TRP A 111 7.42 -3.33 -8.93
C TRP A 111 8.52 -4.39 -8.97
N VAL A 112 9.29 -4.41 -10.07
CA VAL A 112 10.51 -5.21 -10.17
C VAL A 112 11.56 -4.69 -9.19
N MET A 113 12.04 -5.56 -8.31
CA MET A 113 13.25 -5.29 -7.56
C MET A 113 14.41 -5.10 -8.56
N PRO A 114 15.23 -4.06 -8.43
CA PRO A 114 16.38 -3.89 -9.31
C PRO A 114 17.29 -5.11 -9.18
N GLU A 115 17.70 -5.69 -10.32
CA GLU A 115 18.66 -6.80 -10.33
C GLU A 115 19.94 -6.38 -9.58
N GLY A 116 20.34 -7.16 -8.58
CA GLY A 116 21.53 -6.90 -7.77
C GLY A 116 21.30 -6.19 -6.43
N SER A 117 20.05 -6.02 -5.96
CA SER A 117 19.80 -5.55 -4.60
C SER A 117 20.16 -6.64 -3.58
N GLU A 118 21.13 -6.38 -2.71
CA GLU A 118 21.73 -7.33 -1.73
C GLU A 118 20.80 -7.73 -0.56
N PHE A 119 19.48 -7.63 -0.74
CA PHE A 119 18.46 -7.98 0.26
C PHE A 119 17.65 -9.23 -0.13
N ALA A 120 18.18 -10.06 -1.02
CA ALA A 120 17.66 -11.39 -1.34
C ALA A 120 18.25 -12.47 -0.43
#